data_AF-A0A534V9Y1-F1
#
_entry.id   AF-A0A534V9Y1-F1
#
_cell.length_a   1.000
_cell.length_b   1.000
_cell.length_c   1.000
_cell.angle_alpha   90.00
_cell.angle_beta   90.00
_cell.angle_gamma   90.00
#
_symmetry.space_group_name_H-M   'P 1'
#
loop_
_entity.id
_entity.type
_entity.pdbx_description
1 polymer ?
#
loop_
_entity_poly.entity_id
_entity_poly.type
_entity_poly.pdbx_seq_one_letter_code
_entity_poly.pdbx_strand_id
1 'polypeptide(L)'
;MARSIESTTKRPRISVDVEPALRRRLRLAAAKRDVTVQRYVLQAIEEQLKEDLGDDAEAMMALTAKADPVLAELWDNPRDAAYDRL
;
A
#
# COMPACT_ATOMS: atom_id res chain seq x y z
N MET A 1 1.09 9.68 31.53
CA MET A 1 0.35 9.82 30.26
C MET A 1 1.33 10.33 29.21
N ALA A 2 1.91 9.44 28.41
CA ALA A 2 2.82 9.82 27.33
C ALA A 2 2.00 10.18 26.09
N ARG A 3 2.17 11.41 25.57
CA ARG A 3 1.65 11.76 24.23
C ARG A 3 2.56 11.13 23.21
N SER A 4 2.02 10.18 22.44
CA SER A 4 2.67 9.68 21.24
C SER A 4 2.87 10.83 20.25
N ILE A 5 4.12 11.07 19.87
CA ILE A 5 4.48 12.01 18.82
C ILE A 5 4.20 11.26 17.52
N GLU A 6 3.05 11.50 16.90
CA GLU A 6 2.83 11.08 15.51
C GLU A 6 3.83 11.86 14.65
N SER A 7 4.96 11.23 14.33
CA SER A 7 5.82 11.70 13.26
C SER A 7 5.01 11.60 11.98
N THR A 8 4.62 12.74 11.43
CA THR A 8 3.95 12.81 10.12
C THR A 8 4.99 12.43 9.06
N THR A 9 5.21 11.12 8.86
CA THR A 9 6.14 10.63 7.85
C THR A 9 5.67 11.17 6.50
N LYS A 10 6.43 12.13 5.97
CA LYS A 10 6.07 12.84 4.74
C LYS A 10 5.90 11.82 3.62
N ARG A 11 4.70 11.76 3.02
CA ARG A 11 4.45 10.88 1.88
C ARG A 11 5.42 11.23 0.74
N PRO A 12 6.17 10.26 0.20
CA PRO A 12 7.10 10.53 -0.89
C PRO A 12 6.32 11.04 -2.12
N ARG A 13 6.89 12.04 -2.81
CA ARG A 13 6.31 12.60 -4.04
C ARG A 13 6.85 11.84 -5.24
N ILE A 14 5.97 11.40 -6.13
CA ILE A 14 6.32 10.79 -7.41
C ILE A 14 5.94 11.78 -8.50
N SER A 15 6.93 12.19 -9.31
CA SER A 15 6.73 13.02 -10.49
C SER A 15 6.84 12.13 -11.73
N VAL A 16 5.79 12.12 -12.55
CA VAL A 16 5.76 11.33 -13.80
C VAL A 16 5.54 12.29 -14.95
N ASP A 17 6.49 12.33 -15.87
CA ASP A 17 6.33 13.05 -17.11
C ASP A 17 5.36 12.29 -18.03
N VAL A 18 4.33 12.98 -18.49
CA VAL A 18 3.30 12.41 -19.35
C VAL A 18 3.12 13.24 -20.59
N GLU A 19 2.89 12.58 -21.72
CA GLU A 19 2.57 13.28 -22.96
C GLU A 19 1.29 14.14 -22.81
N PRO A 20 1.20 15.28 -23.52
CA PRO A 20 0.02 16.14 -23.46
C PRO A 20 -1.29 15.42 -23.78
N ALA A 21 -1.26 14.44 -24.70
CA ALA A 21 -2.42 13.63 -25.07
C ALA A 21 -2.87 12.72 -23.92
N LEU A 22 -1.95 12.15 -23.15
CA LEU A 22 -2.25 11.35 -21.97
C LEU A 22 -2.82 12.22 -20.85
N ARG A 23 -2.21 13.39 -20.60
CA ARG A 23 -2.72 14.35 -19.61
C ARG A 23 -4.17 14.78 -19.89
N ARG A 24 -4.52 14.99 -21.15
CA ARG A 24 -5.91 15.32 -21.56
C ARG A 24 -6.86 14.17 -21.24
N ARG A 25 -6.48 12.93 -21.56
CA ARG A 25 -7.28 11.72 -21.27
C ARG A 25 -7.48 11.53 -19.77
N LEU A 26 -6.42 11.68 -18.97
CA LEU A 26 -6.49 11.62 -17.51
C LEU A 26 -7.47 12.66 -16.93
N ARG A 27 -7.44 13.89 -17.45
CA ARG A 27 -8.36 14.95 -17.02
C ARG A 27 -9.82 14.64 -17.37
N LEU A 28 -10.09 14.12 -18.55
CA LEU A 28 -11.44 13.70 -18.97
C LEU A 28 -11.96 12.55 -18.10
N ALA A 29 -11.12 11.55 -17.83
CA ALA A 29 -11.50 10.40 -17.01
C ALA A 29 -11.76 10.80 -15.55
N ALA A 30 -10.91 11.66 -14.98
CA ALA A 30 -11.09 12.21 -13.63
C ALA A 30 -12.38 13.03 -13.53
N ALA A 31 -12.67 13.88 -14.52
CA ALA A 31 -13.91 14.66 -14.57
C ALA A 31 -15.15 13.77 -14.66
N LYS A 32 -15.12 12.69 -15.45
CA LYS A 32 -16.22 11.73 -15.55
C LYS A 32 -16.53 11.06 -14.21
N ARG A 33 -15.54 10.90 -13.34
CA ARG A 33 -15.66 10.29 -12.00
C ARG A 33 -15.80 11.31 -10.87
N ASP A 34 -15.90 12.60 -11.18
CA ASP A 34 -15.97 13.72 -10.22
C ASP A 34 -14.82 13.72 -9.18
N VAL A 35 -13.60 13.42 -9.64
CA VAL A 35 -12.39 13.39 -8.80
C VAL A 35 -11.29 14.25 -9.39
N THR A 36 -10.31 14.62 -8.56
CA THR A 36 -9.11 15.29 -9.03
C THR A 36 -8.24 14.35 -9.87
N VAL A 37 -7.43 14.89 -10.78
CA VAL A 37 -6.49 14.09 -11.58
C VAL A 37 -5.53 13.29 -10.69
N GLN A 38 -5.06 13.89 -9.60
CA GLN A 38 -4.19 13.21 -8.64
C GLN A 38 -4.88 11.99 -8.02
N ARG A 39 -6.12 12.16 -7.53
CA ARG A 39 -6.88 11.07 -6.91
C ARG A 39 -7.20 9.97 -7.92
N TYR A 40 -7.60 10.35 -9.13
CA TYR A 40 -7.84 9.40 -10.22
C TYR A 40 -6.60 8.56 -10.53
N VAL A 41 -5.43 9.20 -10.67
CA VAL A 41 -4.18 8.49 -10.96
C VAL A 41 -3.80 7.55 -9.83
N LEU A 42 -3.89 8.01 -8.58
CA LEU A 42 -3.61 7.16 -7.41
C LEU A 42 -4.54 5.94 -7.36
N GLN A 43 -5.84 6.13 -7.53
CA GLN A 43 -6.81 5.03 -7.55
C GLN A 43 -6.54 4.05 -8.69
N ALA A 44 -6.24 4.54 -9.89
CA ALA A 44 -5.92 3.68 -11.02
C ALA A 44 -4.65 2.85 -10.77
N ILE A 45 -3.64 3.43 -10.11
CA ILE A 45 -2.42 2.71 -9.72
C ILE A 45 -2.73 1.67 -8.64
N GLU A 46 -3.49 2.03 -7.60
CA GLU A 46 -3.88 1.10 -6.53
C GLU A 46 -4.71 -0.08 -7.05
N GLU A 47 -5.70 0.19 -7.93
CA GLU A 47 -6.51 -0.82 -8.59
C GLU A 47 -5.65 -1.77 -9.43
N GLN A 48 -4.75 -1.22 -10.27
CA GLN A 48 -3.85 -2.02 -11.10
C GLN A 48 -2.87 -2.85 -10.26
N LEU A 49 -2.28 -2.28 -9.21
CA LEU A 49 -1.38 -3.01 -8.33
C LEU A 49 -2.09 -4.15 -7.60
N LYS A 50 -3.36 -3.95 -7.23
CA LYS A 50 -4.17 -5.01 -6.63
C LYS A 50 -4.41 -6.15 -7.61
N GLU A 51 -4.69 -5.84 -8.87
CA GLU A 51 -4.86 -6.85 -9.92
C GLU A 51 -3.55 -7.60 -10.22
N ASP A 52 -2.42 -6.87 -10.29
CA ASP A 52 -1.12 -7.43 -10.64
C ASP A 52 -0.51 -8.30 -9.52
N LEU A 53 -0.71 -7.90 -8.26
CA LEU A 53 -0.11 -8.55 -7.10
C LEU A 53 -1.07 -9.48 -6.34
N GLY A 54 -2.37 -9.45 -6.66
CA GLY A 54 -3.42 -10.17 -5.94
C GLY A 54 -3.63 -9.67 -4.49
N ASP A 55 -4.60 -10.27 -3.78
CA ASP A 55 -4.84 -9.96 -2.35
C ASP A 55 -3.67 -10.39 -1.44
N ASP A 56 -2.72 -11.18 -1.94
CA ASP A 56 -1.53 -11.62 -1.21
C ASP A 56 -0.40 -10.58 -1.21
N ALA A 57 -0.53 -9.47 -1.93
CA ALA A 57 0.49 -8.41 -1.99
C ALA A 57 0.84 -7.83 -0.62
N GLU A 58 -0.17 -7.59 0.22
CA GLU A 58 -0.02 -7.07 1.57
C GLU A 58 0.60 -8.13 2.49
N ALA A 59 0.24 -9.40 2.28
CA ALA A 59 0.84 -10.54 2.96
C ALA A 59 2.28 -10.81 2.51
N MET A 60 2.67 -10.51 1.27
CA MET A 60 4.02 -10.72 0.73
C MET A 60 4.97 -9.55 1.06
N MET A 61 4.43 -8.32 1.17
CA MET A 61 5.18 -7.15 1.63
C MET A 61 5.36 -7.12 3.15
N ALA A 62 4.37 -7.59 3.91
CA ALA A 62 4.54 -7.84 5.33
C ALA A 62 5.18 -9.22 5.48
N LEU A 63 6.41 -9.33 5.99
CA LEU A 63 7.09 -10.62 6.24
C LEU A 63 6.33 -11.48 7.29
N THR A 64 5.15 -11.96 6.93
CA THR A 64 4.22 -12.67 7.78
C THR A 64 4.33 -14.16 7.52
N ALA A 65 4.04 -14.97 8.54
CA ALA A 65 4.01 -16.43 8.43
C ALA A 65 3.12 -16.95 7.28
N LYS A 66 2.17 -16.15 6.80
CA LYS A 66 1.26 -16.52 5.70
C LYS A 66 1.92 -16.45 4.32
N ALA A 67 2.98 -15.64 4.15
CA ALA A 67 3.61 -15.41 2.84
C ALA A 67 4.96 -16.09 2.63
N ASP A 68 5.59 -16.58 3.69
CA ASP A 68 6.81 -17.39 3.57
C ASP A 68 6.74 -18.59 4.54
N PRO A 69 6.65 -19.84 4.03
CA PRO A 69 6.60 -21.03 4.87
C PRO A 69 7.88 -21.23 5.70
N VAL A 70 9.04 -20.71 5.26
CA VAL A 70 10.29 -20.78 6.04
C VAL A 70 10.24 -19.80 7.22
N LEU A 71 9.63 -18.62 7.04
CA LEU A 71 9.42 -17.68 8.14
C LEU A 71 8.28 -18.10 9.07
N ALA A 72 7.32 -18.90 8.58
CA ALA A 72 6.25 -19.45 9.41
C ALA A 72 6.81 -20.32 10.56
N GLU A 73 7.80 -21.17 10.27
CA GLU A 73 8.48 -21.98 11.29
C GLU A 73 9.27 -21.13 12.29
N LEU A 74 9.80 -19.99 11.85
CA LEU A 74 10.55 -19.07 12.73
C LEU A 74 9.61 -18.23 13.62
N TRP A 75 8.38 -17.98 13.16
CA TRP A 75 7.36 -17.23 13.88
C TRP A 75 6.56 -18.10 14.86
N ASP A 76 6.46 -19.41 14.61
CA ASP A 76 5.91 -20.40 15.56
C ASP A 76 6.92 -20.74 16.67
N ASN A 77 7.39 -19.70 17.35
CA ASN A 77 8.35 -19.83 18.43
C ASN A 77 7.60 -19.97 19.78
N PRO A 78 7.68 -21.12 20.46
CA PRO A 78 6.97 -21.35 21.72
C PRO A 78 7.42 -20.44 22.87
N ARG A 79 8.56 -19.73 22.73
CA ARG A 79 9.00 -18.72 23.71
C ARG A 79 8.19 -17.42 23.62
N ASP A 80 7.64 -17.11 22.46
CA ASP A 80 6.90 -15.86 22.25
C ASP A 80 5.47 -15.94 22.81
N ALA A 81 4.96 -17.16 23.06
CA ALA A 81 3.69 -17.41 23.76
C ALA A 81 3.64 -16.85 25.20
N ALA A 82 4.79 -16.50 25.77
CA ALA A 82 4.88 -15.81 27.06
C ALA A 82 4.40 -14.35 26.98
N TYR A 83 4.45 -13.73 25.79
CA TYR A 83 4.04 -12.34 25.56
C TYR A 83 2.57 -12.19 25.17
N ASP A 84 1.88 -13.26 24.75
CA ASP A 84 0.44 -13.26 24.42
C ASP A 84 -0.47 -12.96 25.63
N ARG A 85 0.08 -13.00 26.85
CA ARG A 85 -0.67 -12.83 28.11
C ARG A 85 -0.40 -11.50 28.83
N LEU A 86 0.33 -10.58 28.20
CA LEU A 86 0.51 -9.20 28.68
C LEU A 86 -0.58 -8.28 28.11
#